data_AF-A0A1N7Q086-F1
#
_entry.id   AF-A0A1N7Q086-F1
#
_cell.length_a   1.000
_cell.length_b   1.000
_cell.length_c   1.000
_cell.angle_alpha   90.00
_cell.angle_beta   90.00
_cell.angle_gamma   90.00
#
_symmetry.space_group_name_H-M   'P 1'
#
loop_
_entity.id
_entity.type
_entity.pdbx_description
1 polymer ?
#
loop_
_entity_poly.entity_id
_entity_poly.type
_entity_poly.pdbx_seq_one_letter_code
_entity_poly.pdbx_strand_id
1 'polypeptide(L)'
;MVFRTQEMNEQQEFNFNFSVVGPLSEFVLLKLFSGKGEMLVSRHEEIAKNLPRGLYQLQIFSNEKFEQKFIRLEEDLQLTWENKGSFSSIPADFLRSTKNYYQNAVNQWSQRSTMDNMEISDNDASLFLFFRYPDEIIKGKQENVAQSMGWRFSILNSDRKVIYRLYNETNVKEDTRDGWLAFHAKMEPGIYYLVYKGNSKSREIPLYVFPEWQTQFYLTFKRTPIFSTARVQLVRQNSHHRLQEQETIQLDAILRNLENGIYYVPQSLINNTAHSKWRNPILAIAVCYAYLLSNEETNDHLFRIMLRNIEERILPLENASDLQALRLLAANHFGDPIPHMELQEPCMFNVGMRAFIEHSIKHPDKITINEMCEEIISNLHSDSAWTSYRPLEKSYKDVVWDYSEQIRILETFQLENNPYEKIIKSLPNSKNLRLDDWLSLSITSQLMAKKESPVTAKSLAFQFQVTQSMVEHSIDNIKNKLINNEQQNFLLDRNDLTDNLKDNIYKIIIDDLDNNIL
;
A
#
# COMPACT_ATOMS: atom_id res chain seq x y z
N MET A 1 -33.11 60.45 -38.45
CA MET A 1 -32.32 59.27 -38.84
C MET A 1 -32.34 58.32 -37.66
N VAL A 2 -33.21 57.31 -37.73
CA VAL A 2 -33.30 56.25 -36.73
C VAL A 2 -32.28 55.21 -37.14
N PHE A 3 -31.18 55.07 -36.39
CA PHE A 3 -30.30 53.93 -36.53
C PHE A 3 -31.09 52.71 -36.07
N ARG A 4 -31.64 51.96 -37.04
CA ARG A 4 -32.04 50.57 -36.83
C ARG A 4 -30.75 49.82 -36.51
N THR A 5 -30.54 49.51 -35.23
CA THR A 5 -29.66 48.44 -34.80
C THR A 5 -30.18 47.18 -35.48
N GLN A 6 -29.52 46.76 -36.56
CA GLN A 6 -29.75 45.44 -37.12
C GLN A 6 -29.36 44.43 -36.04
N GLU A 7 -30.37 43.85 -35.41
CA GLU A 7 -30.27 42.55 -34.76
C GLU A 7 -29.87 41.53 -35.83
N MET A 8 -28.57 41.39 -36.04
CA MET A 8 -27.97 40.20 -36.62
C MET A 8 -26.75 39.88 -35.78
N ASN A 9 -26.85 38.78 -35.04
CA ASN A 9 -26.08 37.62 -35.44
C ASN A 9 -26.72 36.43 -34.73
N GLU A 10 -27.33 35.54 -35.52
CA GLU A 10 -27.34 34.12 -35.15
C GLU A 10 -25.91 33.81 -34.70
N GLN A 11 -25.73 33.51 -33.42
CA GLN A 11 -24.43 33.12 -32.92
C GLN A 11 -24.10 31.81 -33.62
N GLN A 12 -23.26 31.89 -34.65
CA GLN A 12 -22.79 30.73 -35.38
C GLN A 12 -22.25 29.72 -34.36
N GLU A 13 -22.94 28.59 -34.25
CA GLU A 13 -22.53 27.48 -33.42
C GLU A 13 -21.57 26.58 -34.19
N PHE A 14 -20.60 26.04 -33.48
CA PHE A 14 -19.61 25.11 -33.98
C PHE A 14 -19.70 23.81 -33.19
N ASN A 15 -19.47 22.70 -33.87
CA ASN A 15 -19.41 21.37 -33.26
C ASN A 15 -18.09 21.24 -32.48
N PHE A 16 -18.18 21.12 -31.16
CA PHE A 16 -17.03 20.82 -30.31
C PHE A 16 -17.10 19.36 -29.84
N ASN A 17 -16.14 18.56 -30.30
CA ASN A 17 -16.00 17.15 -29.97
C ASN A 17 -14.64 16.92 -29.30
N PHE A 18 -14.66 16.47 -28.05
CA PHE A 18 -13.47 16.08 -27.31
C PHE A 18 -13.65 14.67 -26.76
N SER A 19 -12.74 13.78 -27.10
CA SER A 19 -12.75 12.39 -26.62
C SER A 19 -11.45 12.00 -25.93
N VAL A 20 -11.56 11.10 -24.97
CA VAL A 20 -10.41 10.47 -24.31
C VAL A 20 -10.19 9.10 -24.94
N VAL A 21 -8.93 8.79 -25.24
CA VAL A 21 -8.51 7.49 -25.80
C VAL A 21 -7.46 6.85 -24.92
N GLY A 22 -7.30 5.53 -25.00
CA GLY A 22 -6.34 4.77 -24.21
C GLY A 22 -6.97 4.07 -22.99
N PRO A 23 -6.16 3.37 -22.16
CA PRO A 23 -6.66 2.66 -20.99
C PRO A 23 -7.34 3.60 -20.00
N LEU A 24 -8.44 3.16 -19.39
CA LEU A 24 -9.22 3.90 -18.39
C LEU A 24 -9.79 5.23 -18.91
N SER A 25 -10.06 5.34 -20.21
CA SER A 25 -10.71 6.54 -20.78
C SER A 25 -12.06 6.79 -20.13
N GLU A 26 -12.79 5.72 -19.81
CA GLU A 26 -14.11 5.75 -19.22
C GLU A 26 -14.15 6.37 -17.81
N PHE A 27 -12.99 6.49 -17.15
CA PHE A 27 -12.83 7.09 -15.82
C PHE A 27 -12.38 8.57 -15.86
N VAL A 28 -12.06 9.12 -17.02
CA VAL A 28 -11.56 10.49 -17.12
C VAL A 28 -12.73 11.47 -17.11
N LEU A 29 -12.78 12.35 -16.11
CA LEU A 29 -13.79 13.38 -15.99
C LEU A 29 -13.36 14.63 -16.77
N LEU A 30 -14.22 15.05 -17.69
CA LEU A 30 -14.07 16.25 -18.49
C LEU A 30 -15.03 17.32 -18.00
N LYS A 31 -14.52 18.52 -17.72
CA LYS A 31 -15.34 19.69 -17.41
C LYS A 31 -15.02 20.81 -18.38
N LEU A 32 -16.02 21.28 -19.10
CA LEU A 32 -15.89 22.40 -20.03
C LEU A 32 -16.54 23.64 -19.46
N PHE A 33 -15.82 24.75 -19.47
CA PHE A 33 -16.25 26.05 -18.99
C PHE A 33 -16.26 27.07 -20.12
N SER A 34 -17.22 27.99 -20.07
CA SER A 34 -17.25 29.16 -20.95
C SER A 34 -16.11 30.12 -20.63
N GLY A 35 -15.83 31.08 -21.51
CA GLY A 35 -14.85 32.14 -21.27
C GLY A 35 -15.20 33.07 -20.10
N LYS A 36 -16.41 32.95 -19.54
CA LYS A 36 -16.85 33.63 -18.32
C LYS A 36 -16.64 32.79 -17.05
N GLY A 37 -16.18 31.54 -17.18
CA GLY A 37 -16.00 30.60 -16.08
C GLY A 37 -17.26 29.80 -15.71
N GLU A 38 -18.32 29.85 -16.51
CA GLU A 38 -19.54 29.06 -16.26
C GLU A 38 -19.35 27.61 -16.73
N MET A 39 -19.68 26.62 -15.91
CA MET A 39 -19.60 25.22 -16.30
C MET A 39 -20.69 24.89 -17.32
N LEU A 40 -20.30 24.51 -18.52
CA LEU A 40 -21.21 24.19 -19.62
C LEU A 40 -21.58 22.71 -19.66
N VAL A 41 -20.65 21.83 -19.31
CA VAL A 41 -20.84 20.39 -19.30
C VAL A 41 -19.79 19.73 -18.41
N SER A 42 -20.20 18.65 -17.73
CA SER A 42 -19.34 17.75 -16.95
C SER A 42 -19.70 16.33 -17.34
N ARG A 43 -18.79 15.62 -18.02
CA ARG A 43 -19.01 14.25 -18.52
C ARG A 43 -17.73 13.43 -18.44
N HIS A 44 -17.88 12.12 -18.32
CA HIS A 44 -16.76 11.20 -18.45
C HIS A 44 -16.53 10.83 -19.90
N GLU A 45 -15.27 10.52 -20.25
CA GLU A 45 -14.81 10.00 -21.56
C GLU A 45 -14.94 10.96 -22.75
N GLU A 46 -16.11 11.57 -22.96
CA GLU A 46 -16.40 12.36 -24.14
C GLU A 46 -17.27 13.60 -23.82
N ILE A 47 -16.98 14.70 -24.52
CA ILE A 47 -17.86 15.86 -24.65
C ILE A 47 -18.12 16.08 -26.14
N ALA A 48 -19.40 15.99 -26.53
CA ALA A 48 -19.90 16.42 -27.83
C ALA A 48 -20.96 17.49 -27.60
N LYS A 49 -20.72 18.73 -28.08
CA LYS A 49 -21.62 19.87 -27.85
C LYS A 49 -21.51 20.93 -28.95
N ASN A 50 -22.65 21.50 -29.33
CA ASN A 50 -22.68 22.69 -30.19
C ASN A 50 -22.49 23.93 -29.32
N LEU A 51 -21.52 24.76 -29.68
CA LEU A 51 -21.09 25.90 -28.88
C LEU A 51 -20.90 27.13 -29.77
N PRO A 52 -21.29 28.33 -29.33
CA PRO A 52 -21.03 29.54 -30.09
C PRO A 52 -19.53 29.82 -30.20
N ARG A 53 -19.13 30.65 -31.16
CA ARG A 53 -17.77 31.20 -31.22
C ARG A 53 -17.34 31.76 -29.86
N GLY A 54 -16.16 31.39 -29.37
CA GLY A 54 -15.71 31.91 -28.08
C GLY A 54 -14.43 31.28 -27.53
N LEU A 55 -14.07 31.74 -26.33
CA LEU A 55 -13.02 31.12 -25.52
C LEU A 55 -13.65 30.14 -24.54
N TYR A 56 -13.00 29.00 -24.37
CA TYR A 56 -13.43 27.91 -23.50
C TYR A 56 -12.24 27.38 -22.72
N GLN A 57 -12.52 26.84 -21.54
CA GLN A 57 -11.54 26.14 -20.72
C GLN A 57 -12.00 24.71 -20.53
N LEU A 58 -11.22 23.76 -21.02
CA LEU A 58 -11.41 22.33 -20.78
C LEU A 58 -10.48 21.89 -19.64
N GLN A 59 -11.07 21.35 -18.59
CA GLN A 59 -10.38 20.70 -17.50
C GLN A 59 -10.53 19.17 -17.66
N ILE A 60 -9.40 18.47 -17.56
CA ILE A 60 -9.28 17.03 -17.72
C ILE A 60 -8.79 16.47 -16.39
N PHE A 61 -9.64 15.69 -15.74
CA PHE A 61 -9.34 15.03 -14.47
C PHE A 61 -9.18 13.53 -14.72
N SER A 62 -7.95 13.06 -14.62
CA SER A 62 -7.63 11.64 -14.58
C SER A 62 -7.12 11.27 -13.19
N ASN A 63 -7.08 9.97 -12.87
CA ASN A 63 -6.67 9.46 -11.55
C ASN A 63 -5.30 9.94 -11.03
N GLU A 64 -4.44 10.48 -11.89
CA GLU A 64 -3.09 10.94 -11.52
C GLU A 64 -2.78 12.36 -11.98
N LYS A 65 -3.63 12.93 -12.83
CA LYS A 65 -3.32 14.19 -13.50
C LYS A 65 -4.54 15.06 -13.62
N PHE A 66 -4.32 16.31 -13.29
CA PHE A 66 -5.16 17.42 -13.69
C PHE A 66 -4.47 18.16 -14.82
N GLU A 67 -5.13 18.27 -15.97
CA GLU A 67 -4.66 19.07 -17.10
C GLU A 67 -5.73 20.09 -17.48
N GLN A 68 -5.27 21.27 -17.91
CA GLN A 68 -6.13 22.35 -18.34
C GLN A 68 -5.73 22.81 -19.73
N LYS A 69 -6.72 22.93 -20.62
CA LYS A 69 -6.55 23.44 -21.99
C LYS A 69 -7.48 24.63 -22.21
N PHE A 70 -6.94 25.69 -22.78
CA PHE A 70 -7.72 26.84 -23.26
C PHE A 70 -7.95 26.69 -24.75
N ILE A 71 -9.20 26.81 -25.16
CA ILE A 71 -9.66 26.55 -26.53
C ILE A 71 -10.32 27.82 -27.04
N ARG A 72 -9.88 28.29 -28.20
CA ARG A 72 -10.57 29.34 -28.95
C ARG A 72 -11.34 28.68 -30.08
N LEU A 73 -12.66 28.58 -29.94
CA LEU A 73 -13.53 27.93 -30.90
C LEU A 73 -13.95 28.95 -31.96
N GLU A 74 -13.44 28.78 -33.18
CA GLU A 74 -13.77 29.61 -34.35
C GLU A 74 -14.29 28.79 -35.54
N GLU A 75 -14.21 27.47 -35.42
CA GLU A 75 -14.64 26.46 -36.39
C GLU A 75 -14.99 25.17 -35.65
N ASP A 76 -15.59 24.21 -36.35
CA ASP A 76 -15.79 22.86 -35.82
C ASP A 76 -14.47 22.24 -35.39
N LEU A 77 -14.43 21.70 -34.18
CA LEU A 77 -13.20 21.26 -33.54
C LEU A 77 -13.36 19.85 -32.98
N GLN A 78 -12.50 18.94 -33.45
CA GLN A 78 -12.36 17.60 -32.92
C GLN A 78 -10.98 17.42 -32.28
N LEU A 79 -10.96 17.04 -31.01
CA LEU A 79 -9.75 16.83 -30.23
C LEU A 79 -9.78 15.48 -29.52
N THR A 80 -8.60 14.90 -29.33
CA THR A 80 -8.40 13.69 -28.54
C THR A 80 -7.38 13.92 -27.43
N TRP A 81 -7.55 13.26 -26.29
CA TRP A 81 -6.55 13.19 -25.23
C TRP A 81 -6.23 11.74 -24.89
N GLU A 82 -4.95 11.40 -24.97
CA GLU A 82 -4.48 10.04 -24.72
C GLU A 82 -4.21 9.84 -23.21
N ASN A 83 -5.04 9.00 -22.58
CA ASN A 83 -4.76 8.51 -21.24
C ASN A 83 -3.64 7.47 -21.31
N LYS A 84 -2.50 7.75 -20.69
CA LYS A 84 -1.32 6.88 -20.77
C LYS A 84 -1.25 5.81 -19.67
N GLY A 85 -2.37 5.55 -19.01
CA GLY A 85 -2.50 4.59 -17.90
C GLY A 85 -2.00 5.13 -16.56
N SER A 86 -2.07 4.27 -15.54
CA SER A 86 -1.74 4.57 -14.14
C SER A 86 -0.50 3.81 -13.64
N PHE A 87 0.06 4.22 -12.50
CA PHE A 87 1.07 3.47 -11.74
C PHE A 87 0.41 2.50 -10.75
N SER A 88 0.63 1.20 -10.83
CA SER A 88 0.06 0.25 -9.84
C SER A 88 1.14 -0.66 -9.27
N SER A 89 0.97 -1.10 -8.01
CA SER A 89 1.86 -2.07 -7.39
C SER A 89 1.80 -3.44 -8.06
N ILE A 90 0.69 -3.75 -8.73
CA ILE A 90 0.50 -4.99 -9.48
C ILE A 90 1.38 -4.93 -10.75
N PRO A 91 2.26 -5.92 -11.00
CA PRO A 91 3.15 -5.88 -12.15
C PRO A 91 2.46 -6.36 -13.44
N ALA A 92 1.65 -5.54 -14.10
CA ALA A 92 1.00 -5.87 -15.39
C ALA A 92 1.52 -5.06 -16.60
N ASP A 93 1.50 -5.65 -17.81
CA ASP A 93 2.24 -5.19 -19.01
C ASP A 93 1.95 -3.76 -19.48
N PHE A 94 0.71 -3.31 -19.32
CA PHE A 94 0.26 -1.97 -19.74
C PHE A 94 0.59 -0.88 -18.70
N LEU A 95 1.08 -1.24 -17.50
CA LEU A 95 1.43 -0.27 -16.46
C LEU A 95 2.83 0.24 -16.68
N ARG A 96 2.99 1.56 -16.61
CA ARG A 96 4.28 2.25 -16.77
C ARG A 96 5.37 1.79 -15.80
N SER A 97 4.99 1.24 -14.65
CA SER A 97 5.90 0.77 -13.60
C SER A 97 6.26 -0.72 -13.65
N THR A 98 5.77 -1.47 -14.63
CA THR A 98 5.99 -2.92 -14.70
C THR A 98 7.21 -3.25 -15.54
N LYS A 99 7.94 -4.27 -15.11
CA LYS A 99 9.03 -4.91 -15.84
C LYS A 99 8.76 -6.40 -15.91
N ASN A 100 9.20 -7.04 -17.00
CA ASN A 100 8.96 -8.47 -17.25
C ASN A 100 9.47 -9.38 -16.12
N TYR A 101 10.55 -9.00 -15.44
CA TYR A 101 11.11 -9.80 -14.35
C TYR A 101 10.20 -9.85 -13.11
N TYR A 102 9.43 -8.79 -12.81
CA TYR A 102 8.44 -8.83 -11.73
C TYR A 102 7.29 -9.79 -12.04
N GLN A 103 6.85 -9.84 -13.29
CA GLN A 103 5.80 -10.77 -13.71
C GLN A 103 6.24 -12.21 -13.57
N ASN A 104 7.47 -12.54 -13.98
CA ASN A 104 8.01 -13.89 -13.82
C ASN A 104 8.03 -14.30 -12.34
N ALA A 105 8.50 -13.42 -11.45
CA ALA A 105 8.52 -13.67 -10.03
C ALA A 105 7.10 -13.85 -9.45
N VAL A 106 6.14 -12.98 -9.80
CA VAL A 106 4.74 -13.12 -9.37
C VAL A 106 4.12 -14.41 -9.89
N ASN A 107 4.26 -14.71 -11.17
CA ASN A 107 3.71 -15.93 -11.78
C ASN A 107 4.26 -17.20 -11.11
N GLN A 108 5.56 -17.20 -10.81
CA GLN A 108 6.22 -18.33 -10.15
C GLN A 108 5.76 -18.48 -8.69
N TRP A 109 5.89 -17.42 -7.89
CA TRP A 109 5.70 -17.52 -6.44
C TRP A 109 4.24 -17.41 -5.99
N SER A 110 3.34 -16.88 -6.83
CA SER A 110 1.89 -17.00 -6.57
C SER A 110 1.38 -18.43 -6.72
N GLN A 111 2.08 -19.29 -7.48
CA GLN A 111 1.68 -20.69 -7.68
C GLN A 111 2.44 -21.67 -6.78
N ARG A 112 3.55 -21.22 -6.18
CA ARG A 112 4.42 -22.04 -5.36
C ARG A 112 4.62 -21.42 -3.99
N SER A 113 4.36 -22.20 -2.93
CA SER A 113 4.71 -21.83 -1.56
C SER A 113 6.16 -21.36 -1.48
N THR A 114 6.41 -20.28 -0.75
CA THR A 114 7.79 -19.82 -0.46
C THR A 114 8.43 -20.65 0.65
N MET A 115 7.62 -21.47 1.35
CA MET A 115 8.05 -22.35 2.43
C MET A 115 8.30 -23.77 1.91
N ASP A 116 9.46 -24.33 2.26
CA ASP A 116 9.93 -25.61 1.72
C ASP A 116 9.21 -26.85 2.32
N ASN A 117 8.60 -26.73 3.51
CA ASN A 117 8.01 -27.86 4.26
C ASN A 117 6.62 -27.55 4.84
N MET A 118 5.65 -27.15 4.02
CA MET A 118 4.26 -27.10 4.48
C MET A 118 3.59 -28.47 4.31
N GLU A 119 2.98 -28.97 5.37
CA GLU A 119 1.97 -30.01 5.26
C GLU A 119 0.87 -29.51 4.31
N ILE A 120 0.46 -30.37 3.39
CA ILE A 120 -0.61 -30.08 2.45
C ILE A 120 -1.89 -29.97 3.28
N SER A 121 -2.26 -28.75 3.67
CA SER A 121 -3.64 -28.50 4.09
C SER A 121 -4.55 -28.79 2.90
N ASP A 122 -5.59 -29.58 3.16
CA ASP A 122 -6.67 -29.91 2.22
C ASP A 122 -7.52 -28.67 1.90
N ASN A 123 -7.37 -27.56 2.64
CA ASN A 123 -8.04 -26.31 2.35
C ASN A 123 -7.31 -25.56 1.24
N ASP A 124 -8.02 -25.30 0.14
CA ASP A 124 -7.57 -24.51 -1.01
C ASP A 124 -7.60 -22.99 -0.72
N ALA A 125 -7.13 -22.57 0.46
CA ALA A 125 -7.04 -21.17 0.85
C ALA A 125 -5.57 -20.77 1.07
N SER A 126 -5.16 -19.62 0.53
CA SER A 126 -3.77 -19.16 0.69
C SER A 126 -3.63 -17.64 0.68
N LEU A 127 -2.53 -17.17 1.25
CA LEU A 127 -2.11 -15.77 1.24
C LEU A 127 -0.82 -15.63 0.46
N PHE A 128 -0.82 -14.74 -0.53
CA PHE A 128 0.33 -14.36 -1.30
C PHE A 128 0.61 -12.86 -1.10
N LEU A 129 1.83 -12.52 -0.71
CA LEU A 129 2.28 -11.12 -0.61
C LEU A 129 3.41 -10.90 -1.61
N PHE A 130 3.39 -9.77 -2.31
CA PHE A 130 4.45 -9.37 -3.23
C PHE A 130 4.84 -7.91 -3.06
N PHE A 131 6.10 -7.69 -2.69
CA PHE A 131 6.68 -6.37 -2.49
C PHE A 131 7.69 -6.08 -3.60
N ARG A 132 7.73 -4.84 -4.08
CA ARG A 132 8.69 -4.44 -5.13
C ARG A 132 9.08 -2.97 -5.08
N TYR A 133 10.20 -2.63 -5.69
CA TYR A 133 10.52 -1.24 -6.02
C TYR A 133 9.77 -0.79 -7.31
N PRO A 134 9.46 0.51 -7.45
CA PRO A 134 8.73 1.03 -8.61
C PRO A 134 9.56 1.00 -9.89
N ASP A 135 10.88 1.21 -9.77
CA ASP A 135 11.81 1.32 -10.90
C ASP A 135 13.28 1.06 -10.46
N GLU A 136 14.16 0.92 -11.46
CA GLU A 136 15.59 0.66 -11.27
C GLU A 136 16.33 1.82 -10.60
N ILE A 137 15.88 3.06 -10.78
CA ILE A 137 16.52 4.25 -10.20
C ILE A 137 16.31 4.28 -8.69
N ILE A 138 15.08 4.02 -8.25
CA ILE A 138 14.74 3.89 -6.84
C ILE A 138 15.47 2.68 -6.24
N LYS A 139 15.49 1.55 -6.94
CA LYS A 139 16.23 0.36 -6.51
C LYS A 139 17.72 0.64 -6.31
N GLY A 140 18.39 1.25 -7.28
CA GLY A 140 19.82 1.57 -7.21
C GLY A 140 20.17 2.50 -6.03
N LYS A 141 19.22 3.35 -5.60
CA LYS A 141 19.38 4.17 -4.39
C LYS A 141 19.26 3.36 -3.08
N GLN A 142 18.77 2.13 -3.14
CA GLN A 142 18.59 1.24 -1.99
C GLN A 142 19.65 0.13 -1.88
N GLU A 143 20.43 -0.15 -2.93
CA GLU A 143 21.43 -1.24 -2.98
C GLU A 143 22.45 -1.21 -1.83
N ASN A 144 22.77 -0.02 -1.30
CA ASN A 144 23.73 0.15 -0.19
C ASN A 144 23.08 0.33 1.20
N VAL A 145 21.75 0.28 1.29
CA VAL A 145 20.97 0.73 2.45
C VAL A 145 19.99 -0.34 2.97
N ALA A 146 19.44 -1.18 2.11
CA ALA A 146 18.24 -1.94 2.45
C ALA A 146 18.53 -3.25 3.22
N GLN A 147 17.92 -3.34 4.42
CA GLN A 147 17.47 -4.62 4.98
C GLN A 147 16.41 -5.23 4.06
N SER A 148 16.27 -6.56 4.07
CA SER A 148 15.22 -7.32 3.36
C SER A 148 13.87 -6.60 3.40
N MET A 149 13.12 -6.44 2.30
CA MET A 149 11.85 -5.68 2.30
C MET A 149 10.86 -6.12 3.39
N GLY A 150 10.94 -7.37 3.84
CA GLY A 150 10.06 -7.98 4.84
C GLY A 150 10.51 -7.84 6.29
N TRP A 151 11.65 -7.22 6.57
CA TRP A 151 12.25 -7.11 7.93
C TRP A 151 11.38 -6.46 8.99
N ARG A 152 10.45 -5.58 8.60
CA ARG A 152 9.49 -4.95 9.51
C ARG A 152 8.10 -5.57 9.46
N PHE A 153 7.91 -6.63 8.69
CA PHE A 153 6.61 -7.22 8.47
C PHE A 153 6.43 -8.54 9.22
N SER A 154 5.26 -8.68 9.82
CA SER A 154 4.77 -9.92 10.42
C SER A 154 3.31 -10.15 10.07
N ILE A 155 2.92 -11.41 9.99
CA ILE A 155 1.52 -11.82 9.83
C ILE A 155 1.04 -12.37 11.16
N LEU A 156 -0.13 -11.89 11.60
CA LEU A 156 -0.82 -12.36 12.79
C LEU A 156 -2.11 -13.07 12.40
N ASN A 157 -2.54 -14.05 13.20
CA ASN A 157 -3.86 -14.67 13.08
C ASN A 157 -4.98 -13.79 13.70
N SER A 158 -6.22 -14.29 13.69
CA SER A 158 -7.39 -13.65 14.30
C SER A 158 -7.20 -13.32 15.79
N ASP A 159 -6.51 -14.18 16.54
CA ASP A 159 -6.15 -13.97 17.96
C ASP A 159 -4.98 -12.99 18.17
N ARG A 160 -4.50 -12.34 17.11
CA ARG A 160 -3.35 -11.41 17.10
C ARG A 160 -2.01 -12.07 17.52
N LYS A 161 -1.90 -13.38 17.39
CA LYS A 161 -0.65 -14.11 17.58
C LYS A 161 0.18 -14.07 16.30
N VAL A 162 1.47 -13.75 16.41
CA VAL A 162 2.40 -13.77 15.28
C VAL A 162 2.59 -15.21 14.80
N ILE A 163 2.27 -15.46 13.53
CA ILE A 163 2.43 -16.76 12.87
C ILE A 163 3.59 -16.77 11.87
N TYR A 164 3.83 -15.65 11.19
CA TYR A 164 4.95 -15.51 10.25
C TYR A 164 5.67 -14.18 10.42
N ARG A 165 6.99 -14.21 10.24
CA ARG A 165 7.85 -13.02 10.10
C ARG A 165 8.46 -13.02 8.71
N LEU A 166 8.41 -11.89 8.01
CA LEU A 166 8.74 -11.82 6.57
C LEU A 166 10.21 -11.54 6.27
N TYR A 167 11.11 -11.64 7.25
CA TYR A 167 12.57 -11.62 7.03
C TYR A 167 13.25 -12.96 7.23
N ASN A 168 12.51 -13.96 7.70
CA ASN A 168 13.08 -15.28 7.81
C ASN A 168 13.16 -15.88 6.38
N GLU A 169 14.37 -16.21 5.93
CA GLU A 169 14.62 -16.79 4.60
C GLU A 169 13.84 -18.09 4.35
N THR A 170 13.37 -18.76 5.40
CA THR A 170 12.49 -19.94 5.26
C THR A 170 11.05 -19.59 4.88
N ASN A 171 10.65 -18.34 5.09
CA ASN A 171 9.27 -17.89 4.89
C ASN A 171 9.09 -17.11 3.59
N VAL A 172 10.15 -16.46 3.10
CA VAL A 172 10.09 -15.56 1.94
C VAL A 172 11.09 -15.93 0.87
N LYS A 173 10.83 -15.48 -0.35
CA LYS A 173 11.82 -15.49 -1.44
C LYS A 173 12.04 -14.05 -1.86
N GLU A 174 13.28 -13.61 -1.85
CA GLU A 174 13.65 -12.23 -2.16
C GLU A 174 14.77 -12.22 -3.17
N ASP A 175 14.66 -11.32 -4.15
CA ASP A 175 15.73 -10.98 -5.06
C ASP A 175 16.06 -9.51 -4.86
N THR A 176 17.15 -9.25 -4.14
CA THR A 176 17.61 -7.89 -3.86
C THR A 176 18.16 -7.20 -5.11
N ARG A 177 18.62 -7.96 -6.11
CA ARG A 177 19.13 -7.44 -7.38
C ARG A 177 17.99 -6.96 -8.28
N ASP A 178 16.93 -7.73 -8.40
CA ASP A 178 15.75 -7.34 -9.19
C ASP A 178 14.77 -6.50 -8.38
N GLY A 179 14.91 -6.49 -7.05
CA GLY A 179 14.21 -5.56 -6.17
C GLY A 179 12.79 -5.99 -5.84
N TRP A 180 12.59 -7.26 -5.51
CA TRP A 180 11.30 -7.81 -5.12
C TRP A 180 11.39 -8.85 -3.99
N LEU A 181 10.29 -9.00 -3.25
CA LEU A 181 10.09 -10.03 -2.23
C LEU A 181 8.72 -10.68 -2.41
N ALA A 182 8.67 -11.99 -2.28
CA ALA A 182 7.48 -12.81 -2.31
C ALA A 182 7.31 -13.59 -1.01
N PHE A 183 6.07 -13.70 -0.54
CA PHE A 183 5.64 -14.62 0.50
C PHE A 183 4.42 -15.38 -0.02
N HIS A 184 4.38 -16.69 0.18
CA HIS A 184 3.22 -17.50 -0.13
C HIS A 184 3.08 -18.62 0.90
N ALA A 185 1.96 -18.62 1.62
CA ALA A 185 1.58 -19.66 2.57
C ALA A 185 0.15 -20.12 2.31
N LYS A 186 -0.09 -21.44 2.38
CA LYS A 186 -1.44 -21.98 2.59
C LYS A 186 -1.88 -21.63 4.01
N MET A 187 -3.13 -21.21 4.17
CA MET A 187 -3.65 -20.69 5.44
C MET A 187 -5.10 -21.14 5.61
N GLU A 188 -5.52 -21.28 6.86
CA GLU A 188 -6.92 -21.52 7.14
C GLU A 188 -7.78 -20.32 6.73
N PRO A 189 -9.04 -20.54 6.31
CA PRO A 189 -10.02 -19.48 6.15
C PRO A 189 -10.14 -18.56 7.38
N GLY A 190 -10.17 -17.24 7.17
CA GLY A 190 -10.40 -16.26 8.23
C GLY A 190 -9.62 -14.96 8.07
N ILE A 191 -9.73 -14.09 9.07
CA ILE A 191 -8.99 -12.82 9.09
C ILE A 191 -7.55 -13.01 9.59
N TYR A 192 -6.64 -12.32 8.93
CA TYR A 192 -5.24 -12.18 9.31
C TYR A 192 -4.86 -10.70 9.32
N TYR A 193 -3.78 -10.38 10.01
CA TYR A 193 -3.29 -9.00 10.09
C TYR A 193 -1.85 -8.91 9.60
N LEU A 194 -1.63 -8.14 8.53
CA LEU A 194 -0.30 -7.76 8.09
C LEU A 194 0.15 -6.55 8.90
N VAL A 195 1.13 -6.75 9.78
CA VAL A 195 1.69 -5.71 10.64
C VAL A 195 3.04 -5.26 10.10
N TYR A 196 3.16 -3.97 9.83
CA TYR A 196 4.41 -3.26 9.57
C TYR A 196 4.82 -2.44 10.79
N LYS A 197 6.02 -2.67 11.33
CA LYS A 197 6.59 -1.90 12.45
C LYS A 197 7.57 -0.85 11.96
N GLY A 198 7.04 0.33 11.60
CA GLY A 198 7.83 1.50 11.22
C GLY A 198 7.98 2.50 12.38
N ASN A 199 9.11 3.19 12.44
CA ASN A 199 9.41 4.15 13.53
C ASN A 199 8.34 5.26 13.67
N SER A 200 7.84 5.79 12.56
CA SER A 200 6.81 6.85 12.55
C SER A 200 5.51 6.45 11.83
N LYS A 201 5.52 5.32 11.13
CA LYS A 201 4.41 4.86 10.28
C LYS A 201 4.18 3.35 10.45
N SER A 202 4.04 2.90 11.69
CA SER A 202 3.57 1.53 11.94
C SER A 202 2.15 1.35 11.45
N ARG A 203 1.85 0.21 10.83
CA ARG A 203 0.53 -0.09 10.28
C ARG A 203 0.14 -1.53 10.50
N GLU A 204 -1.14 -1.74 10.73
CA GLU A 204 -1.79 -3.03 10.69
C GLU A 204 -2.86 -2.98 9.60
N ILE A 205 -2.89 -4.01 8.75
CA ILE A 205 -3.80 -4.12 7.61
C ILE A 205 -4.53 -5.46 7.74
N PRO A 206 -5.87 -5.46 7.88
CA PRO A 206 -6.64 -6.70 7.85
C PRO A 206 -6.64 -7.28 6.45
N LEU A 207 -6.34 -8.58 6.36
CA LEU A 207 -6.35 -9.38 5.14
C LEU A 207 -7.21 -10.61 5.41
N TYR A 208 -8.27 -10.75 4.65
CA TYR A 208 -9.13 -11.92 4.77
C TYR A 208 -8.68 -13.01 3.81
N VAL A 209 -8.53 -14.24 4.32
CA VAL A 209 -8.21 -15.44 3.55
C VAL A 209 -9.47 -16.29 3.39
N PHE A 210 -9.69 -16.72 2.17
CA PHE A 210 -10.99 -17.14 1.68
C PHE A 210 -10.93 -18.56 1.10
N PRO A 211 -11.83 -19.49 1.49
CA PRO A 211 -11.88 -20.84 0.94
C PRO A 211 -11.87 -20.88 -0.60
N GLU A 212 -11.04 -21.74 -1.19
CA GLU A 212 -10.83 -21.87 -2.66
C GLU A 212 -10.13 -20.68 -3.34
N TRP A 213 -9.79 -19.63 -2.59
CA TRP A 213 -9.15 -18.43 -3.12
C TRP A 213 -7.74 -18.24 -2.56
N GLN A 214 -6.92 -17.59 -3.37
CA GLN A 214 -5.68 -16.97 -2.95
C GLN A 214 -5.92 -15.47 -2.77
N THR A 215 -5.70 -14.98 -1.56
CA THR A 215 -5.64 -13.54 -1.28
C THR A 215 -4.26 -13.04 -1.67
N GLN A 216 -4.19 -12.20 -2.70
CA GLN A 216 -2.94 -11.64 -3.22
C GLN A 216 -2.82 -10.16 -2.80
N PHE A 217 -1.78 -9.81 -2.05
CA PHE A 217 -1.52 -8.44 -1.61
C PHE A 217 -0.22 -7.91 -2.23
N TYR A 218 -0.30 -6.75 -2.88
CA TYR A 218 0.82 -6.11 -3.57
C TYR A 218 1.15 -4.77 -2.91
N LEU A 219 2.44 -4.47 -2.75
CA LEU A 219 2.90 -3.21 -2.15
C LEU A 219 4.18 -2.68 -2.80
N THR A 220 4.18 -1.39 -3.11
CA THR A 220 5.38 -0.71 -3.64
C THR A 220 6.23 -0.15 -2.51
N PHE A 221 7.54 -0.26 -2.65
CA PHE A 221 8.54 0.29 -1.75
C PHE A 221 9.30 1.43 -2.42
N LYS A 222 9.64 2.46 -1.67
CA LYS A 222 10.76 3.34 -2.04
C LYS A 222 11.89 3.13 -1.07
N ARG A 223 11.80 3.82 0.06
CA ARG A 223 12.63 3.59 1.24
C ARG A 223 11.79 2.94 2.33
N THR A 224 10.58 3.45 2.54
CA THR A 224 9.52 2.79 3.31
C THR A 224 8.45 2.24 2.37
N PRO A 225 7.57 1.34 2.85
CA PRO A 225 6.39 0.95 2.12
C PRO A 225 5.49 2.16 1.80
N ILE A 226 4.87 2.16 0.62
CA ILE A 226 3.91 3.17 0.19
C ILE A 226 2.50 2.57 0.25
N PHE A 227 1.85 2.68 1.39
CA PHE A 227 0.56 2.02 1.66
C PHE A 227 -0.60 2.46 0.77
N SER A 228 -0.56 3.67 0.19
CA SER A 228 -1.53 4.09 -0.84
C SER A 228 -1.43 3.26 -2.12
N THR A 229 -0.30 2.60 -2.36
CA THR A 229 -0.12 1.67 -3.49
C THR A 229 -0.55 0.24 -3.18
N ALA A 230 -1.02 -0.04 -1.96
CA ALA A 230 -1.46 -1.38 -1.59
C ALA A 230 -2.60 -1.85 -2.51
N ARG A 231 -2.54 -3.08 -3.01
CA ARG A 231 -3.62 -3.68 -3.81
C ARG A 231 -3.89 -5.10 -3.33
N VAL A 232 -5.16 -5.44 -3.22
CA VAL A 232 -5.62 -6.81 -2.93
C VAL A 232 -6.35 -7.36 -4.14
N GLN A 233 -6.09 -8.61 -4.49
CA GLN A 233 -6.84 -9.37 -5.48
C GLN A 233 -7.20 -10.74 -4.90
N LEU A 234 -8.31 -11.31 -5.38
CA LEU A 234 -8.62 -12.71 -5.15
C LEU A 234 -8.47 -13.48 -6.46
N VAL A 235 -7.76 -14.59 -6.41
CA VAL A 235 -7.53 -15.46 -7.55
C VAL A 235 -7.84 -16.90 -7.13
N ARG A 236 -8.52 -17.68 -7.97
CA ARG A 236 -8.76 -19.10 -7.65
C ARG A 236 -7.43 -19.84 -7.57
N GLN A 237 -7.29 -20.72 -6.57
CA GLN A 237 -6.13 -21.60 -6.47
C GLN A 237 -5.92 -22.39 -7.76
N ASN A 238 -4.66 -22.64 -8.11
CA ASN A 238 -4.26 -23.41 -9.30
C ASN A 238 -4.78 -22.89 -10.65
N SER A 239 -5.42 -21.71 -10.68
CA SER A 239 -5.75 -21.07 -11.95
C SER A 239 -4.45 -20.58 -12.59
N HIS A 240 -4.29 -20.79 -13.90
CA HIS A 240 -3.18 -20.21 -14.64
C HIS A 240 -3.27 -18.70 -14.53
N HIS A 241 -2.50 -18.14 -13.60
CA HIS A 241 -2.44 -16.72 -13.34
C HIS A 241 -1.92 -16.03 -14.60
N ARG A 242 -2.85 -15.45 -15.37
CA ARG A 242 -2.54 -14.33 -16.24
C ARG A 242 -3.06 -13.13 -15.48
N LEU A 243 -2.18 -12.22 -15.08
CA LEU A 243 -2.59 -10.90 -14.60
C LEU A 243 -3.55 -10.32 -15.62
N GLN A 244 -4.85 -10.36 -15.33
CA GLN A 244 -5.86 -10.02 -16.31
C GLN A 244 -5.90 -8.52 -16.38
N GLU A 245 -5.31 -8.02 -17.45
CA GLU A 245 -4.96 -6.62 -17.56
C GLU A 245 -6.18 -5.74 -17.33
N GLN A 246 -7.30 -6.03 -17.99
CA GLN A 246 -8.49 -5.18 -17.93
C GLN A 246 -9.20 -5.16 -16.56
N GLU A 247 -9.47 -6.31 -15.93
CA GLU A 247 -10.12 -6.33 -14.61
C GLU A 247 -9.21 -5.68 -13.54
N THR A 248 -7.90 -5.91 -13.65
CA THR A 248 -6.90 -5.31 -12.76
C THR A 248 -6.83 -3.79 -12.92
N ILE A 249 -6.85 -3.32 -14.16
CA ILE A 249 -6.93 -1.90 -14.53
C ILE A 249 -8.15 -1.23 -13.90
N GLN A 250 -9.31 -1.84 -14.13
CA GLN A 250 -10.59 -1.30 -13.67
C GLN A 250 -10.66 -1.29 -12.15
N LEU A 251 -10.14 -2.34 -11.49
CA LEU A 251 -10.03 -2.36 -10.04
C LEU A 251 -9.11 -1.24 -9.53
N ASP A 252 -7.93 -1.03 -10.12
CA ASP A 252 -7.03 0.05 -9.73
C ASP A 252 -7.70 1.42 -9.84
N ALA A 253 -8.45 1.66 -10.93
CA ALA A 253 -9.18 2.89 -11.12
C ALA A 253 -10.30 3.10 -10.10
N ILE A 254 -11.12 2.08 -9.84
CA ILE A 254 -12.18 2.15 -8.83
C ILE A 254 -11.60 2.38 -7.43
N LEU A 255 -10.52 1.67 -7.05
CA LEU A 255 -9.91 1.84 -5.73
C LEU A 255 -9.39 3.27 -5.52
N ARG A 256 -8.80 3.88 -6.54
CA ARG A 256 -8.36 5.28 -6.48
C ARG A 256 -9.53 6.25 -6.39
N ASN A 257 -10.61 5.98 -7.12
CA ASN A 257 -11.83 6.75 -7.02
C ASN A 257 -12.40 6.69 -5.59
N LEU A 258 -12.50 5.48 -5.01
CA LEU A 258 -12.92 5.28 -3.63
C LEU A 258 -12.03 6.00 -2.61
N GLU A 259 -10.70 5.92 -2.77
CA GLU A 259 -9.73 6.63 -1.92
C GLU A 259 -9.95 8.16 -1.94
N ASN A 260 -10.32 8.71 -3.10
CA ASN A 260 -10.59 10.13 -3.29
C ASN A 260 -12.06 10.54 -3.03
N GLY A 261 -12.92 9.62 -2.57
CA GLY A 261 -14.35 9.89 -2.35
C GLY A 261 -15.12 10.16 -3.64
N ILE A 262 -14.65 9.64 -4.78
CA ILE A 262 -15.30 9.69 -6.08
C ILE A 262 -16.06 8.38 -6.26
N TYR A 263 -17.39 8.45 -6.32
CA TYR A 263 -18.27 7.28 -6.36
C TYR A 263 -18.87 7.04 -7.75
N TYR A 264 -18.04 7.18 -8.80
CA TYR A 264 -18.46 6.97 -10.18
C TYR A 264 -18.03 5.60 -10.68
N VAL A 265 -18.97 4.86 -11.28
CA VAL A 265 -18.74 3.57 -11.94
C VAL A 265 -19.23 3.66 -13.39
N PRO A 266 -18.36 3.44 -14.39
CA PRO A 266 -18.78 3.40 -15.79
C PRO A 266 -19.85 2.33 -16.05
N GLN A 267 -20.86 2.64 -16.88
CA GLN A 267 -21.93 1.69 -17.20
C GLN A 267 -21.41 0.39 -17.83
N SER A 268 -20.36 0.49 -18.66
CA SER A 268 -19.70 -0.68 -19.25
C SER A 268 -19.15 -1.61 -18.17
N LEU A 269 -18.56 -1.06 -17.11
CA LEU A 269 -18.06 -1.81 -15.97
C LEU A 269 -19.20 -2.41 -15.13
N ILE A 270 -20.30 -1.69 -14.90
CA ILE A 270 -21.50 -2.23 -14.22
C ILE A 270 -22.03 -3.45 -14.98
N ASN A 271 -22.25 -3.31 -16.28
CA ASN A 271 -22.80 -4.37 -17.12
C ASN A 271 -21.89 -5.61 -17.14
N ASN A 272 -20.57 -5.39 -17.29
CA ASN A 272 -19.59 -6.47 -17.28
C ASN A 272 -19.53 -7.17 -15.93
N THR A 273 -19.51 -6.41 -14.84
CA THR A 273 -19.40 -6.97 -13.49
C THR A 273 -20.67 -7.74 -13.09
N ALA A 274 -21.86 -7.25 -13.44
CA ALA A 274 -23.13 -7.90 -13.08
C ALA A 274 -23.32 -9.29 -13.71
N HIS A 275 -22.83 -9.49 -14.93
CA HIS A 275 -23.07 -10.71 -15.72
C HIS A 275 -21.86 -11.66 -15.78
N SER A 276 -20.69 -11.24 -15.30
CA SER A 276 -19.48 -12.05 -15.40
C SER A 276 -19.40 -13.18 -14.38
N LYS A 277 -18.71 -14.26 -14.76
CA LYS A 277 -18.12 -15.20 -13.79
C LYS A 277 -16.84 -14.54 -13.28
N TRP A 278 -16.92 -13.89 -12.11
CA TRP A 278 -15.79 -13.13 -11.59
C TRP A 278 -14.55 -14.00 -11.42
N ARG A 279 -13.45 -13.52 -12.00
CA ARG A 279 -12.12 -14.07 -11.79
C ARG A 279 -11.41 -13.36 -10.65
N ASN A 280 -11.70 -12.07 -10.49
CA ASN A 280 -11.36 -11.29 -9.30
C ASN A 280 -12.61 -10.69 -8.61
N PRO A 281 -13.20 -11.42 -7.65
CA PRO A 281 -14.23 -10.95 -6.71
C PRO A 281 -14.10 -9.53 -6.15
N ILE A 282 -12.87 -9.07 -5.90
CA ILE A 282 -12.62 -7.77 -5.26
C ILE A 282 -13.11 -6.62 -6.14
N LEU A 283 -13.07 -6.78 -7.47
CA LEU A 283 -13.63 -5.79 -8.40
C LEU A 283 -15.14 -5.64 -8.18
N ALA A 284 -15.87 -6.73 -8.02
CA ALA A 284 -17.31 -6.69 -7.79
C ALA A 284 -17.66 -6.00 -6.46
N ILE A 285 -16.90 -6.31 -5.40
CA ILE A 285 -17.04 -5.65 -4.09
C ILE A 285 -16.77 -4.15 -4.21
N ALA A 286 -15.69 -3.75 -4.86
CA ALA A 286 -15.32 -2.34 -5.04
C ALA A 286 -16.36 -1.57 -5.88
N VAL A 287 -16.88 -2.18 -6.94
CA VAL A 287 -17.98 -1.63 -7.77
C VAL A 287 -19.25 -1.46 -6.94
N CYS A 288 -19.61 -2.45 -6.11
CA CYS A 288 -20.77 -2.34 -5.21
C CYS A 288 -20.60 -1.19 -4.21
N TYR A 289 -19.44 -1.07 -3.56
CA TYR A 289 -19.18 0.07 -2.68
C TYR A 289 -19.33 1.41 -3.41
N ALA A 290 -18.70 1.55 -4.58
CA ALA A 290 -18.75 2.80 -5.34
C ALA A 290 -20.20 3.17 -5.72
N TYR A 291 -21.01 2.21 -6.16
CA TYR A 291 -22.41 2.50 -6.51
C TYR A 291 -23.29 2.81 -5.31
N LEU A 292 -23.21 2.01 -4.24
CA LEU A 292 -24.04 2.19 -3.03
C LEU A 292 -23.70 3.46 -2.24
N LEU A 293 -22.53 4.06 -2.48
CA LEU A 293 -22.14 5.36 -1.93
C LEU A 293 -22.43 6.53 -2.89
N SER A 294 -22.85 6.22 -4.12
CA SER A 294 -23.25 7.21 -5.10
C SER A 294 -24.72 7.62 -4.90
N ASN A 295 -25.16 8.68 -5.58
CA ASN A 295 -26.57 9.05 -5.63
C ASN A 295 -27.28 8.44 -6.86
N GLU A 296 -26.71 7.41 -7.48
CA GLU A 296 -27.26 6.78 -8.67
C GLU A 296 -28.21 5.62 -8.32
N GLU A 297 -29.38 5.60 -8.98
CA GLU A 297 -30.45 4.60 -8.75
C GLU A 297 -30.81 3.82 -10.03
N THR A 298 -30.16 4.15 -11.15
CA THR A 298 -30.50 3.65 -12.50
C THR A 298 -30.32 2.14 -12.66
N ASN A 299 -29.45 1.53 -11.85
CA ASN A 299 -28.99 0.15 -12.01
C ASN A 299 -29.28 -0.71 -10.77
N ASP A 300 -30.18 -0.30 -9.87
CA ASP A 300 -30.42 -0.95 -8.57
C ASP A 300 -30.65 -2.47 -8.68
N HIS A 301 -31.41 -2.90 -9.68
CA HIS A 301 -31.68 -4.31 -9.92
C HIS A 301 -30.39 -5.12 -10.22
N LEU A 302 -29.44 -4.55 -10.98
CA LEU A 302 -28.15 -5.20 -11.26
C LEU A 302 -27.30 -5.29 -10.01
N PHE A 303 -27.31 -4.26 -9.15
CA PHE A 303 -26.56 -4.26 -7.90
C PHE A 303 -27.13 -5.24 -6.87
N ARG A 304 -28.46 -5.39 -6.81
CA ARG A 304 -29.08 -6.47 -6.01
C ARG A 304 -28.65 -7.86 -6.50
N ILE A 305 -28.58 -8.07 -7.81
CA ILE A 305 -28.06 -9.33 -8.39
C ILE A 305 -26.57 -9.53 -8.04
N MET A 306 -25.75 -8.48 -8.17
CA MET A 306 -24.33 -8.55 -7.82
C MET A 306 -24.12 -8.90 -6.35
N LEU A 307 -24.81 -8.23 -5.42
CA LEU A 307 -24.72 -8.51 -3.99
C LEU A 307 -25.04 -9.97 -3.69
N ARG A 308 -26.16 -10.50 -4.21
CA ARG A 308 -26.52 -11.91 -4.05
C ARG A 308 -25.45 -12.84 -4.62
N ASN A 309 -24.96 -12.55 -5.83
CA ASN A 309 -23.91 -13.35 -6.46
C ASN A 309 -22.60 -13.30 -5.64
N ILE A 310 -22.28 -12.17 -4.99
CA ILE A 310 -21.09 -12.03 -4.13
C ILE A 310 -21.23 -12.97 -2.95
N GLU A 311 -22.36 -12.92 -2.25
CA GLU A 311 -22.67 -13.79 -1.12
C GLU A 311 -22.65 -15.28 -1.47
N GLU A 312 -23.19 -15.66 -2.64
CA GLU A 312 -23.28 -17.06 -3.07
C GLU A 312 -21.93 -17.65 -3.54
N ARG A 313 -21.06 -16.84 -4.16
CA ARG A 313 -19.85 -17.32 -4.87
C ARG A 313 -18.56 -17.04 -4.14
N ILE A 314 -18.52 -15.92 -3.45
CA ILE A 314 -17.38 -15.46 -2.68
C ILE A 314 -17.76 -15.76 -1.23
N LEU A 315 -17.89 -17.06 -0.94
CA LEU A 315 -17.63 -17.68 0.38
C LEU A 315 -18.85 -17.94 1.26
N PRO A 316 -18.97 -19.16 1.83
CA PRO A 316 -19.90 -19.44 2.91
C PRO A 316 -19.38 -18.92 4.27
N LEU A 317 -18.94 -17.66 4.33
CA LEU A 317 -18.61 -16.97 5.58
C LEU A 317 -19.55 -15.78 5.71
N GLU A 318 -20.76 -16.05 6.23
CA GLU A 318 -21.80 -15.05 6.50
C GLU A 318 -21.31 -13.85 7.34
N ASN A 319 -20.13 -13.97 7.95
CA ASN A 319 -19.52 -13.03 8.88
C ASN A 319 -18.38 -12.18 8.28
N ALA A 320 -18.08 -12.26 6.98
CA ALA A 320 -17.06 -11.38 6.40
C ALA A 320 -17.51 -9.91 6.50
N SER A 321 -16.73 -9.07 7.20
CA SER A 321 -17.13 -7.70 7.56
C SER A 321 -17.46 -6.80 6.36
N ASP A 322 -16.75 -6.96 5.23
CA ASP A 322 -17.07 -6.21 4.01
C ASP A 322 -18.45 -6.57 3.43
N LEU A 323 -18.91 -7.82 3.58
CA LEU A 323 -20.26 -8.20 3.14
C LEU A 323 -21.32 -7.60 4.05
N GLN A 324 -21.07 -7.58 5.35
CA GLN A 324 -21.96 -6.90 6.30
C GLN A 324 -22.04 -5.40 6.02
N ALA A 325 -20.91 -4.76 5.70
CA ALA A 325 -20.87 -3.36 5.31
C ALA A 325 -21.64 -3.10 4.00
N LEU A 326 -21.50 -3.99 3.00
CA LEU A 326 -22.29 -3.91 1.77
C LEU A 326 -23.79 -4.08 2.03
N ARG A 327 -24.20 -5.02 2.89
CA ARG A 327 -25.61 -5.19 3.31
C ARG A 327 -26.15 -3.93 3.98
N LEU A 328 -25.35 -3.32 4.85
CA LEU A 328 -25.70 -2.07 5.52
C LEU A 328 -25.93 -0.94 4.52
N LEU A 329 -24.96 -0.74 3.62
CA LEU A 329 -25.03 0.29 2.59
C LEU A 329 -26.19 0.04 1.62
N ALA A 330 -26.40 -1.22 1.23
CA ALA A 330 -27.53 -1.61 0.39
C ALA A 330 -28.88 -1.31 1.05
N ALA A 331 -29.03 -1.62 2.33
CA ALA A 331 -30.25 -1.32 3.06
C ALA A 331 -30.53 0.19 3.09
N ASN A 332 -29.50 1.00 3.36
CA ASN A 332 -29.61 2.45 3.34
C ASN A 332 -29.91 3.00 1.92
N HIS A 333 -29.20 2.52 0.89
CA HIS A 333 -29.34 2.99 -0.50
C HIS A 333 -30.72 2.66 -1.07
N PHE A 334 -31.20 1.43 -0.88
CA PHE A 334 -32.48 1.01 -1.43
C PHE A 334 -33.70 1.34 -0.56
N GLY A 335 -33.50 1.96 0.62
CA GLY A 335 -34.56 2.23 1.58
C GLY A 335 -35.13 0.98 2.26
N ASP A 336 -34.38 -0.12 2.28
CA ASP A 336 -34.76 -1.33 3.00
C ASP A 336 -34.52 -1.16 4.53
N PRO A 337 -35.17 -1.94 5.41
CA PRO A 337 -34.92 -1.85 6.84
C PRO A 337 -33.45 -2.13 7.20
N ILE A 338 -32.82 -1.22 7.96
CA ILE A 338 -31.48 -1.44 8.49
C ILE A 338 -31.46 -2.72 9.34
N PRO A 339 -30.59 -3.71 9.03
CA PRO A 339 -30.50 -4.96 9.77
C PRO A 339 -29.77 -4.79 11.09
N HIS A 340 -29.99 -5.71 12.03
CA HIS A 340 -29.20 -5.79 13.26
C HIS A 340 -27.87 -6.47 12.95
N MET A 341 -26.76 -5.79 13.23
CA MET A 341 -25.42 -6.27 12.89
C MET A 341 -24.41 -5.81 13.94
N GLU A 342 -23.39 -6.65 14.15
CA GLU A 342 -22.25 -6.32 14.99
C GLU A 342 -20.96 -6.46 14.19
N LEU A 343 -20.15 -5.40 14.17
CA LEU A 343 -18.82 -5.45 13.57
C LEU A 343 -17.84 -6.12 14.53
N GLN A 344 -17.56 -7.41 14.28
CA GLN A 344 -16.64 -8.21 15.09
C GLN A 344 -15.17 -8.07 14.65
N GLU A 345 -14.96 -7.89 13.36
CA GLU A 345 -13.63 -7.81 12.75
C GLU A 345 -13.58 -6.61 11.81
N PRO A 346 -12.44 -5.94 11.62
CA PRO A 346 -12.37 -4.81 10.71
C PRO A 346 -12.59 -5.24 9.26
N CYS A 347 -13.31 -4.42 8.48
CA CYS A 347 -13.42 -4.58 7.03
C CYS A 347 -12.04 -4.42 6.37
N MET A 348 -11.78 -5.14 5.27
CA MET A 348 -10.60 -4.89 4.44
C MET A 348 -10.69 -3.54 3.74
N PHE A 349 -11.88 -3.11 3.28
CA PHE A 349 -12.06 -1.80 2.66
C PHE A 349 -12.29 -0.70 3.71
N ASN A 350 -11.59 0.43 3.54
CA ASN A 350 -11.72 1.59 4.42
C ASN A 350 -13.15 2.15 4.40
N VAL A 351 -13.78 2.14 3.23
CA VAL A 351 -15.18 2.57 3.04
C VAL A 351 -16.17 1.69 3.81
N GLY A 352 -15.89 0.38 3.94
CA GLY A 352 -16.70 -0.52 4.77
C GLY A 352 -16.61 -0.19 6.25
N MET A 353 -15.39 0.07 6.75
CA MET A 353 -15.20 0.56 8.13
C MET A 353 -15.95 1.87 8.38
N ARG A 354 -15.86 2.85 7.46
CA ARG A 354 -16.57 4.12 7.58
C ARG A 354 -18.08 3.94 7.60
N ALA A 355 -18.62 3.06 6.75
CA ALA A 355 -20.04 2.78 6.71
C ALA A 355 -20.55 2.29 8.07
N PHE A 356 -19.84 1.37 8.73
CA PHE A 356 -20.17 0.92 10.08
C PHE A 356 -20.11 2.04 11.12
N ILE A 357 -19.04 2.85 11.10
CA ILE A 357 -18.91 3.99 12.03
C ILE A 357 -20.10 4.94 11.88
N GLU A 358 -20.41 5.35 10.66
CA GLU A 358 -21.50 6.29 10.39
C GLU A 358 -22.87 5.73 10.80
N HIS A 359 -23.13 4.46 10.51
CA HIS A 359 -24.43 3.85 10.81
C HIS A 359 -24.57 3.43 12.28
N SER A 360 -23.47 3.14 12.99
CA SER A 360 -23.50 2.94 14.46
C SER A 360 -23.96 4.20 15.20
N ILE A 361 -23.63 5.38 14.67
CA ILE A 361 -24.08 6.67 15.23
C ILE A 361 -25.55 6.93 14.88
N LYS A 362 -25.98 6.61 13.66
CA LYS A 362 -27.37 6.84 13.20
C LYS A 362 -28.37 5.81 13.75
N HIS A 363 -27.93 4.59 13.98
CA HIS A 363 -28.76 3.44 14.38
C HIS A 363 -28.10 2.64 15.53
N PRO A 364 -27.86 3.27 16.69
CA PRO A 364 -27.13 2.64 17.80
C PRO A 364 -27.86 1.44 18.42
N ASP A 365 -29.17 1.31 18.20
CA ASP A 365 -29.98 0.18 18.61
C ASP A 365 -29.81 -1.05 17.71
N LYS A 366 -29.27 -0.87 16.50
CA LYS A 366 -29.16 -1.92 15.47
C LYS A 366 -27.73 -2.28 15.11
N ILE A 367 -26.84 -1.29 15.12
CA ILE A 367 -25.46 -1.44 14.64
C ILE A 367 -24.53 -1.26 15.82
N THR A 368 -23.90 -2.34 16.24
CA THR A 368 -22.88 -2.35 17.29
C THR A 368 -21.49 -2.56 16.70
N ILE A 369 -20.48 -2.02 17.37
CA ILE A 369 -19.07 -2.20 17.02
C ILE A 369 -18.41 -2.80 18.26
N ASN A 370 -17.67 -3.90 18.10
CA ASN A 370 -17.04 -4.52 19.25
C ASN A 370 -15.86 -3.68 19.77
N GLU A 371 -15.41 -3.98 20.99
CA GLU A 371 -14.35 -3.21 21.68
C GLU A 371 -13.05 -3.10 20.86
N MET A 372 -12.67 -4.16 20.13
CA MET A 372 -11.46 -4.14 19.30
C MET A 372 -11.61 -3.16 18.13
N CYS A 373 -12.73 -3.21 17.42
CA CYS A 373 -13.01 -2.30 16.32
C CYS A 373 -13.16 -0.85 16.81
N GLU A 374 -13.71 -0.63 18.01
CA GLU A 374 -13.72 0.69 18.66
C GLU A 374 -12.30 1.24 18.87
N GLU A 375 -11.36 0.42 19.37
CA GLU A 375 -9.96 0.85 19.54
C GLU A 375 -9.29 1.17 18.19
N ILE A 376 -9.60 0.38 17.15
CA ILE A 376 -9.11 0.59 15.78
C ILE A 376 -9.57 1.94 15.22
N ILE A 377 -10.83 2.34 15.44
CA ILE A 377 -11.41 3.58 14.88
C ILE A 377 -10.55 4.81 15.20
N SER A 378 -10.07 4.92 16.43
CA SER A 378 -9.22 6.02 16.89
C SER A 378 -7.83 6.08 16.23
N ASN A 379 -7.42 4.99 15.57
CA ASN A 379 -6.10 4.77 15.02
C ASN A 379 -6.10 4.62 13.48
N LEU A 380 -7.24 4.84 12.82
CA LEU A 380 -7.38 4.66 11.38
C LEU A 380 -6.50 5.61 10.56
N HIS A 381 -5.94 5.09 9.49
CA HIS A 381 -5.33 5.85 8.41
C HIS A 381 -6.30 5.96 7.23
N SER A 382 -6.24 7.08 6.51
CA SER A 382 -7.17 7.43 5.43
C SER A 382 -6.51 7.62 4.06
N ASP A 383 -5.26 7.19 3.91
CA ASP A 383 -4.44 7.38 2.70
C ASP A 383 -4.37 6.11 1.83
N SER A 384 -5.40 5.27 1.89
CA SER A 384 -5.54 4.07 1.08
C SER A 384 -7.01 3.68 0.99
N ALA A 385 -7.39 2.99 -0.09
CA ALA A 385 -8.70 2.34 -0.21
C ALA A 385 -8.89 1.20 0.80
N TRP A 386 -7.79 0.64 1.31
CA TRP A 386 -7.78 -0.42 2.31
C TRP A 386 -7.79 0.14 3.73
N THR A 387 -8.48 -0.54 4.63
CA THR A 387 -8.38 -0.29 6.07
C THR A 387 -6.94 -0.48 6.49
N SER A 388 -6.38 0.52 7.17
CA SER A 388 -5.13 0.36 7.89
C SER A 388 -5.15 1.28 9.10
N TYR A 389 -4.48 0.86 10.17
CA TYR A 389 -4.46 1.61 11.42
C TYR A 389 -3.14 1.44 12.15
N ARG A 390 -2.87 2.31 13.13
CA ARG A 390 -1.73 2.10 14.03
C ARG A 390 -1.95 0.78 14.80
N PRO A 391 -0.96 -0.14 14.82
CA PRO A 391 -1.15 -1.42 15.50
C PRO A 391 -1.45 -1.26 16.99
N LEU A 392 -2.36 -2.09 17.50
CA LEU A 392 -2.81 -2.04 18.89
C LEU A 392 -1.72 -2.60 19.83
N GLU A 393 -1.17 -1.78 20.73
CA GLU A 393 -0.01 -2.15 21.55
C GLU A 393 -0.32 -3.23 22.62
N LYS A 394 -1.57 -3.28 23.10
CA LYS A 394 -1.98 -4.14 24.24
C LYS A 394 -2.31 -5.59 23.86
N SER A 395 -2.44 -5.91 22.58
CA SER A 395 -3.04 -7.18 22.13
C SER A 395 -2.03 -8.18 21.57
N TYR A 396 -0.74 -7.89 21.66
CA TYR A 396 0.33 -8.83 21.31
C TYR A 396 0.61 -9.82 22.46
N LYS A 397 -0.14 -10.93 22.52
CA LYS A 397 0.23 -12.07 23.35
C LYS A 397 1.48 -12.72 22.73
N ASP A 398 2.54 -12.88 23.52
CA ASP A 398 3.82 -13.53 23.15
C ASP A 398 4.87 -12.72 22.38
N VAL A 399 4.86 -11.39 22.42
CA VAL A 399 6.01 -10.59 21.92
C VAL A 399 7.14 -10.56 22.96
N VAL A 400 7.67 -11.74 23.29
CA VAL A 400 9.09 -11.82 23.63
C VAL A 400 9.80 -11.80 22.27
N TRP A 401 10.27 -10.61 21.88
CA TRP A 401 11.31 -10.55 20.87
C TRP A 401 12.46 -11.39 21.39
N ASP A 402 12.65 -12.57 20.81
CA ASP A 402 13.85 -13.32 21.10
C ASP A 402 15.02 -12.48 20.57
N TYR A 403 15.78 -11.88 21.49
CA TYR A 403 16.99 -11.11 21.18
C TYR A 403 17.99 -11.97 20.38
N SER A 404 17.86 -13.30 20.38
CA SER A 404 18.62 -14.20 19.52
C SER A 404 18.35 -14.00 18.01
N GLU A 405 17.15 -13.55 17.61
CA GLU A 405 16.85 -13.28 16.20
C GLU A 405 17.41 -11.94 15.72
N GLN A 406 17.56 -10.95 16.61
CA GLN A 406 18.30 -9.72 16.30
C GLN A 406 19.78 -10.02 16.04
N ILE A 407 20.34 -11.03 16.73
CA ILE A 407 21.71 -11.52 16.51
C ILE A 407 21.85 -12.21 15.14
N ARG A 408 20.86 -13.02 14.71
CA ARG A 408 20.86 -13.63 13.36
C ARG A 408 20.75 -12.62 12.22
N ILE A 409 19.98 -11.55 12.40
CA ILE A 409 19.90 -10.45 11.42
C ILE A 409 21.28 -9.78 11.27
N LEU A 410 22.03 -9.61 12.37
CA LEU A 410 23.41 -9.11 12.34
C LEU A 410 24.38 -10.09 11.64
N GLU A 411 24.17 -11.41 11.78
CA GLU A 411 24.94 -12.44 11.07
C GLU A 411 24.71 -12.41 9.55
N THR A 412 23.49 -12.09 9.11
CA THR A 412 23.11 -12.05 7.68
C THR A 412 23.77 -10.88 6.93
N PHE A 413 24.19 -9.83 7.65
CA PHE A 413 24.96 -8.70 7.10
C PHE A 413 26.42 -9.04 6.78
N GLN A 414 26.87 -10.28 7.02
CA GLN A 414 28.27 -10.70 6.87
C GLN A 414 28.43 -11.97 6.01
N LEU A 415 28.10 -11.87 4.74
CA LEU A 415 28.76 -12.64 3.69
C LEU A 415 29.91 -11.73 3.19
N GLU A 416 31.20 -11.96 3.42
CA GLU A 416 31.98 -13.20 3.25
C GLU A 416 33.11 -13.39 4.28
N ASN A 417 33.28 -12.49 5.24
CA ASN A 417 34.35 -12.61 6.24
C ASN A 417 33.68 -12.66 7.59
N ASN A 418 33.84 -13.78 8.31
CA ASN A 418 33.28 -14.14 9.60
C ASN A 418 34.09 -13.51 10.76
N PRO A 419 33.84 -12.25 11.18
CA PRO A 419 34.59 -11.56 12.21
C PRO A 419 33.86 -11.68 13.55
N TYR A 420 32.54 -11.96 13.58
CA TYR A 420 31.68 -11.88 14.76
C TYR A 420 31.97 -13.00 15.76
N GLU A 421 32.16 -14.24 15.28
CA GLU A 421 32.58 -15.35 16.15
C GLU A 421 33.96 -15.12 16.74
N LYS A 422 34.88 -14.54 15.96
CA LYS A 422 36.21 -14.13 16.45
C LYS A 422 36.12 -12.94 17.40
N ILE A 423 35.21 -11.98 17.20
CA ILE A 423 34.99 -10.80 18.06
C ILE A 423 34.44 -11.22 19.41
N ILE A 424 33.38 -12.04 19.45
CA ILE A 424 32.78 -12.52 20.71
C ILE A 424 33.77 -13.40 21.48
N LYS A 425 34.60 -14.20 20.78
CA LYS A 425 35.63 -15.04 21.38
C LYS A 425 36.93 -14.29 21.74
N SER A 426 37.20 -13.11 21.15
CA SER A 426 38.41 -12.30 21.43
C SER A 426 38.18 -11.13 22.39
N LEU A 427 36.93 -10.80 22.72
CA LEU A 427 36.58 -9.84 23.77
C LEU A 427 36.72 -10.52 25.14
N PRO A 428 37.71 -10.15 25.97
CA PRO A 428 37.76 -10.60 27.35
C PRO A 428 36.57 -9.94 28.07
N ASN A 429 35.63 -10.75 28.58
CA ASN A 429 34.40 -10.32 29.27
C ASN A 429 33.35 -9.57 28.41
N SER A 430 32.77 -10.25 27.41
CA SER A 430 31.62 -9.79 26.60
C SER A 430 30.29 -9.51 27.35
N LYS A 431 30.27 -9.57 28.69
CA LYS A 431 29.08 -9.21 29.49
C LYS A 431 28.85 -7.69 29.60
N ASN A 432 29.88 -6.86 29.41
CA ASN A 432 29.80 -5.42 29.73
C ASN A 432 29.55 -4.50 28.52
N LEU A 433 29.48 -5.04 27.30
CA LEU A 433 29.21 -4.30 26.07
C LEU A 433 27.88 -4.73 25.41
N ARG A 434 26.89 -5.13 26.24
CA ARG A 434 25.53 -5.35 25.76
C ARG A 434 24.90 -4.01 25.40
N LEU A 435 24.68 -3.74 24.12
CA LEU A 435 23.80 -2.68 23.65
C LEU A 435 22.38 -3.27 23.64
N ASP A 436 21.45 -2.63 24.35
CA ASP A 436 20.12 -3.19 24.60
C ASP A 436 19.09 -2.73 23.54
N ASP A 437 19.48 -1.77 22.69
CA ASP A 437 18.68 -1.26 21.59
C ASP A 437 19.26 -1.64 20.23
N TRP A 438 18.35 -1.99 19.30
CA TRP A 438 18.68 -2.47 17.97
C TRP A 438 19.43 -1.43 17.12
N LEU A 439 19.18 -0.15 17.37
CA LEU A 439 19.73 0.95 16.57
C LEU A 439 21.21 1.12 16.87
N SER A 440 21.58 1.13 18.15
CA SER A 440 22.98 1.09 18.57
C SER A 440 23.70 -0.15 18.04
N LEU A 441 23.09 -1.34 18.11
CA LEU A 441 23.70 -2.56 17.54
C LEU A 441 23.96 -2.43 16.03
N SER A 442 22.98 -1.91 15.29
CA SER A 442 23.07 -1.73 13.84
C SER A 442 24.11 -0.68 13.46
N ILE A 443 24.16 0.44 14.19
CA ILE A 443 25.16 1.50 14.02
C ILE A 443 26.55 0.95 14.32
N THR A 444 26.74 0.25 15.45
CA THR A 444 28.04 -0.37 15.81
C THR A 444 28.51 -1.32 14.71
N SER A 445 27.65 -2.20 14.20
CA SER A 445 28.01 -3.12 13.11
C SER A 445 28.45 -2.37 11.85
N GLN A 446 27.79 -1.27 11.50
CA GLN A 446 28.17 -0.48 10.33
C GLN A 446 29.45 0.32 10.51
N LEU A 447 29.68 0.86 11.71
CA LEU A 447 30.89 1.62 12.02
C LEU A 447 32.11 0.72 12.22
N MET A 448 31.92 -0.55 12.56
CA MET A 448 32.98 -1.56 12.59
C MET A 448 33.36 -2.06 11.18
N ALA A 449 32.45 -1.98 10.21
CA ALA A 449 32.77 -2.34 8.83
C ALA A 449 33.72 -1.29 8.23
N LYS A 450 34.87 -1.73 7.72
CA LYS A 450 35.85 -0.87 7.04
C LYS A 450 35.21 -0.27 5.79
N LYS A 451 34.69 0.96 5.88
CA LYS A 451 34.11 1.70 4.74
C LYS A 451 35.04 2.82 4.30
N GLU A 452 35.13 3.03 2.99
CA GLU A 452 35.97 4.07 2.36
C GLU A 452 35.34 5.46 2.36
N SER A 453 34.05 5.58 2.71
CA SER A 453 33.31 6.86 2.72
C SER A 453 32.98 7.34 4.13
N PRO A 454 32.98 8.67 4.39
CA PRO A 454 32.60 9.23 5.68
C PRO A 454 31.14 8.91 5.97
N VAL A 455 30.91 8.35 7.16
CA VAL A 455 29.60 8.05 7.71
C VAL A 455 29.23 9.26 8.59
N THR A 456 28.02 9.81 8.46
CA THR A 456 27.53 10.94 9.28
C THR A 456 26.26 10.52 10.01
N ALA A 457 25.87 11.21 11.10
CA ALA A 457 24.62 10.86 11.77
C ALA A 457 23.41 11.01 10.85
N LYS A 458 23.44 12.03 9.97
CA LYS A 458 22.44 12.22 8.92
C LYS A 458 22.40 11.06 7.92
N SER A 459 23.56 10.56 7.47
CA SER A 459 23.58 9.43 6.52
C SER A 459 23.15 8.12 7.16
N LEU A 460 23.49 7.88 8.43
CA LEU A 460 22.99 6.75 9.21
C LEU A 460 21.50 6.85 9.53
N ALA A 461 21.00 8.05 9.84
CA ALA A 461 19.57 8.28 10.04
C ALA A 461 18.81 8.07 8.72
N PHE A 462 19.43 8.50 7.62
CA PHE A 462 19.00 8.18 6.28
C PHE A 462 19.08 6.67 5.97
N GLN A 463 20.05 5.95 6.51
CA GLN A 463 20.17 4.52 6.29
C GLN A 463 19.12 3.73 7.09
N PHE A 464 19.04 3.96 8.40
CA PHE A 464 18.19 3.21 9.33
C PHE A 464 16.74 3.70 9.43
N GLN A 465 16.41 4.81 8.76
CA GLN A 465 15.05 5.37 8.75
C GLN A 465 14.57 5.82 10.12
N VAL A 466 15.49 6.36 10.90
CA VAL A 466 15.26 6.97 12.21
C VAL A 466 15.51 8.47 12.10
N THR A 467 15.18 9.24 13.14
CA THR A 467 15.58 10.64 13.18
C THR A 467 17.09 10.75 13.40
N GLN A 468 17.69 11.85 12.97
CA GLN A 468 19.10 12.15 13.25
C GLN A 468 19.39 12.11 14.76
N SER A 469 18.48 12.67 15.57
CA SER A 469 18.57 12.63 17.03
C SER A 469 18.61 11.22 17.62
N MET A 470 17.88 10.26 17.04
CA MET A 470 17.93 8.86 17.49
C MET A 470 19.29 8.22 17.18
N VAL A 471 19.90 8.57 16.05
CA VAL A 471 21.26 8.12 15.71
C VAL A 471 22.28 8.75 16.63
N GLU A 472 22.23 10.06 16.84
CA GLU A 472 23.11 10.78 17.76
C GLU A 472 23.02 10.19 19.17
N HIS A 473 21.81 9.98 19.69
CA HIS A 473 21.60 9.33 20.97
C HIS A 473 22.18 7.90 21.02
N SER A 474 22.02 7.13 19.94
CA SER A 474 22.57 5.78 19.85
C SER A 474 24.09 5.78 19.77
N ILE A 475 24.69 6.75 19.08
CA ILE A 475 26.15 6.97 19.02
C ILE A 475 26.68 7.35 20.40
N ASP A 476 25.99 8.25 21.11
CA ASP A 476 26.34 8.62 22.48
C ASP A 476 26.25 7.42 23.43
N ASN A 477 25.22 6.59 23.30
CA ASN A 477 25.09 5.35 24.07
C ASN A 477 26.25 4.37 23.79
N ILE A 478 26.63 4.21 22.52
CA ILE A 478 27.79 3.38 22.13
C ILE A 478 29.08 3.96 22.73
N LYS A 479 29.29 5.28 22.60
CA LYS A 479 30.45 5.99 23.12
C LYS A 479 30.58 5.84 24.64
N ASN A 480 29.49 6.07 25.37
CA ASN A 480 29.46 5.96 26.83
C ASN A 480 29.77 4.52 27.28
N LYS A 481 29.25 3.50 26.57
CA LYS A 481 29.57 2.10 26.85
C LYS A 481 31.01 1.72 26.49
N LEU A 482 31.61 2.33 25.46
CA LEU A 482 33.02 2.16 25.13
C LEU A 482 33.94 2.77 26.20
N ILE A 483 33.67 4.01 26.63
CA ILE A 483 34.43 4.70 27.68
C ILE A 483 34.37 3.95 29.00
N ASN A 484 33.17 3.51 29.40
CA ASN A 484 32.98 2.75 30.64
C ASN A 484 33.70 1.38 30.61
N ASN A 485 33.84 0.76 29.43
CA ASN A 485 34.62 -0.47 29.28
C ASN A 485 36.13 -0.23 29.26
N GLU A 486 36.63 0.89 28.73
CA GLU A 486 38.06 1.24 28.81
C GLU A 486 38.54 1.44 30.24
N GLN A 487 37.72 2.08 31.09
CA GLN A 487 38.02 2.23 32.52
C GLN A 487 38.11 0.88 33.25
N GLN A 488 37.45 -0.16 32.72
CA GLN A 488 37.49 -1.52 33.25
C GLN A 488 38.60 -2.40 32.62
N ASN A 489 39.02 -2.11 31.39
CA ASN A 489 39.94 -2.94 30.59
C ASN A 489 41.38 -2.39 30.49
N PHE A 490 41.84 -1.56 31.43
CA PHE A 490 43.20 -0.98 31.46
C PHE A 490 44.37 -2.00 31.56
N LEU A 491 44.09 -3.31 31.45
CA LEU A 491 45.06 -4.41 31.60
C LEU A 491 45.08 -5.46 30.47
N LEU A 492 44.32 -5.29 29.37
CA LEU A 492 44.32 -6.29 28.27
C LEU A 492 44.42 -5.65 26.88
N ASP A 493 45.06 -6.41 25.98
CA ASP A 493 45.66 -6.05 24.69
C ASP A 493 44.78 -5.20 23.74
N ARG A 494 45.43 -4.31 22.98
CA ARG A 494 44.78 -3.44 21.98
C ARG A 494 44.22 -4.29 20.83
N ASN A 495 42.93 -4.12 20.51
CA ASN A 495 42.26 -4.83 19.41
C ASN A 495 41.89 -3.83 18.31
N ASP A 496 42.45 -4.01 17.10
CA ASP A 496 42.31 -3.11 15.93
C ASP A 496 40.85 -2.79 15.55
N LEU A 497 39.90 -3.67 15.87
CA LEU A 497 38.48 -3.47 15.59
C LEU A 497 37.84 -2.41 16.50
N THR A 498 38.29 -2.33 17.76
CA THR A 498 37.81 -1.35 18.72
C THR A 498 38.30 0.05 18.36
N ASP A 499 39.52 0.16 17.84
CA ASP A 499 40.10 1.44 17.41
C ASP A 499 39.44 1.96 16.13
N ASN A 500 39.14 1.09 15.16
CA ASN A 500 38.34 1.49 13.98
C ASN A 500 36.94 2.02 14.34
N LEU A 501 36.26 1.36 15.29
CA LEU A 501 34.96 1.83 15.77
C LEU A 501 35.05 3.21 16.43
N LYS A 502 36.07 3.44 17.27
CA LYS A 502 36.31 4.74 17.90
C LYS A 502 36.57 5.81 16.84
N ASP A 503 37.48 5.56 15.91
CA ASP A 503 37.83 6.51 14.85
C ASP A 503 36.62 6.92 14.01
N ASN A 504 35.75 5.96 13.69
CA ASN A 504 34.53 6.24 12.94
C ASN A 504 33.46 6.99 13.77
N ILE A 505 33.34 6.70 15.06
CA ILE A 505 32.48 7.50 15.97
C ILE A 505 33.00 8.93 16.09
N TYR A 506 34.32 9.12 16.23
CA TYR A 506 34.93 10.44 16.31
C TYR A 506 34.73 11.25 15.03
N LYS A 507 34.87 10.62 13.85
CA LYS A 507 34.58 11.28 12.56
C LYS A 507 33.15 11.77 12.46
N ILE A 508 32.17 10.97 12.86
CA ILE A 508 30.74 11.39 12.86
C ILE A 508 30.55 12.62 13.74
N ILE A 509 31.11 12.62 14.95
CA ILE A 509 30.96 13.72 15.90
C ILE A 509 31.60 15.01 15.38
N ILE A 510 32.77 14.92 14.76
CA ILE A 510 33.48 16.08 14.20
C ILE A 510 32.73 16.64 12.98
N ASP A 511 32.32 15.76 12.05
CA ASP A 511 31.58 16.17 10.85
C ASP A 511 30.23 16.83 11.20
N ASP A 512 29.55 16.39 12.26
CA ASP A 512 28.29 17.00 12.71
C ASP A 512 28.51 18.35 13.43
N LEU A 513 29.67 18.57 14.05
CA LEU A 513 30.03 19.87 14.64
C LEU A 513 30.32 20.92 13.56
N ASP A 514 31.06 20.54 12.52
CA ASP A 514 31.42 21.45 11.41
C ASP A 514 30.20 21.85 10.57
N ASN A 515 29.18 20.99 10.48
CA ASN A 515 27.93 21.27 9.76
C ASN A 515 26.91 22.12 10.54
N ASN A 516 27.11 22.34 11.84
CA ASN A 516 26.23 23.17 12.69
C ASN A 516 26.76 24.60 12.93
N ILE A 517 27.93 24.94 12.37
CA ILE A 517 28.59 26.25 12.49
C ILE A 517 28.37 27.15 11.24
N LEU A 518 27.65 26.65 10.23
CA LEU A 518 27.15 27.39 9.06
C LEU A 518 25.64 27.57 9.15
#